data_AF-A0A3P8M266-F1
#
_entry.id   AF-A0A3P8M266-F1
#
_cell.length_a   1.000
_cell.length_b   1.000
_cell.length_c   1.000
_cell.angle_alpha   90.00
_cell.angle_beta   90.00
_cell.angle_gamma   90.00
#
_symmetry.space_group_name_H-M   'P 1'
#
loop_
_entity.id
_entity.type
_entity.pdbx_description
1 polymer ?
#
loop_
_entity_poly.entity_id
_entity_poly.type
_entity_poly.pdbx_seq_one_letter_code
_entity_poly.pdbx_strand_id
1 'polypeptide(L)' 'MNTMNVIIADDHPIVLFGIRKSLEQIEWVNVVGEFERLHSTYQ' A
#
# COMPACT_ATOMS: atom_id res chain seq x y z
N MET A 1 15.49 14.46 -8.70
CA MET A 1 14.65 14.25 -7.50
C MET A 1 14.82 12.79 -7.07
N ASN A 2 14.94 12.55 -5.76
CA ASN A 2 15.03 11.17 -5.26
C ASN A 2 13.61 10.64 -5.08
N THR A 3 13.33 9.51 -5.71
CA THR A 3 12.08 8.78 -5.55
C THR A 3 12.16 7.89 -4.31
N MET A 4 11.12 7.90 -3.47
CA MET A 4 10.95 6.98 -2.35
C MET A 4 10.01 5.84 -2.76
N ASN A 5 10.52 4.62 -2.78
CA ASN A 5 9.70 3.43 -3.01
C ASN A 5 9.03 2.99 -1.71
N VAL A 6 7.72 2.77 -1.74
CA VAL A 6 6.90 2.41 -0.58
C VAL A 6 6.08 1.16 -0.87
N ILE A 7 6.00 0.26 0.11
CA ILE A 7 5.05 -0.85 0.14
C ILE A 7 4.00 -0.51 1.18
N ILE A 8 2.73 -0.70 0.86
CA ILE A 8 1.62 -0.54 1.79
C ILE A 8 1.16 -1.94 2.22
N ALA A 9 1.00 -2.16 3.52
CA ALA A 9 0.53 -3.44 4.05
C ALA A 9 -0.50 -3.20 5.15
N ASP A 10 -1.71 -3.72 4.94
CA ASP A 10 -2.83 -3.66 5.87
C ASP A 10 -3.80 -4.79 5.52
N ASP A 11 -4.52 -5.33 6.50
CA ASP A 11 -5.49 -6.41 6.31
C ASP A 11 -6.89 -5.92 5.91
N HIS A 12 -7.10 -4.61 5.81
CA HIS A 12 -8.37 -4.00 5.41
C HIS A 12 -8.27 -3.32 4.04
N PRO A 13 -9.05 -3.76 3.03
CA PRO A 13 -9.04 -3.15 1.69
C PRO A 13 -9.31 -1.65 1.67
N ILE A 14 -10.15 -1.15 2.58
CA ILE A 14 -10.47 0.29 2.67
C ILE A 14 -9.28 1.13 3.14
N VAL A 15 -8.40 0.57 3.99
CA VAL A 15 -7.20 1.25 4.48
C VAL A 15 -6.15 1.32 3.37
N LEU A 16 -5.93 0.21 2.65
CA LEU A 16 -5.05 0.17 1.48
C LEU A 16 -5.45 1.23 0.44
N PHE A 17 -6.74 1.31 0.11
CA PHE A 17 -7.27 2.32 -0.81
C PHE A 17 -6.99 3.75 -0.34
N GLY A 18 -7.26 4.04 0.94
CA GLY A 18 -7.03 5.37 1.52
C GLY A 18 -5.57 5.79 1.45
N ILE A 19 -4.65 4.90 1.87
CA ILE A 19 -3.21 5.17 1.86
C ILE A 19 -2.73 5.38 0.42
N ARG A 20 -3.12 4.52 -0.53
CA ARG A 20 -2.77 4.69 -1.94
C ARG A 20 -3.19 6.06 -2.45
N LYS A 21 -4.44 6.46 -2.21
CA LYS A 21 -4.97 7.77 -2.66
C LYS A 21 -4.22 8.94 -2.05
N SER A 22 -3.84 8.86 -0.78
CA SER A 22 -3.03 9.89 -0.12
C SER A 22 -1.61 9.97 -0.69
N LEU A 23 -0.98 8.84 -1.02
CA LEU A 23 0.38 8.80 -1.56
C LEU A 23 0.46 9.19 -3.04
N GLU A 24 -0.58 8.93 -3.84
CA GLU A 24 -0.67 9.34 -5.26
C GLU A 24 -0.51 10.86 -5.47
N GLN A 25 -0.77 11.68 -4.45
CA GLN A 25 -0.63 13.14 -4.51
C GLN A 25 0.81 13.62 -4.25
N ILE A 26 1.74 12.73 -3.92
CA ILE A 26 3.12 13.06 -3.54
C ILE A 26 4.06 12.64 -4.67
N GLU A 27 4.52 13.60 -5.48
CA GLU A 27 5.32 13.34 -6.70
C GLU A 27 6.58 12.51 -6.48
N TRP A 28 7.20 12.59 -5.31
CA TRP A 28 8.44 11.88 -5.01
C TRP A 28 8.21 10.49 -4.40
N VAL A 29 6.96 10.06 -4.22
CA VAL A 29 6.61 8.73 -3.70
C VAL A 29 6.16 7.81 -4.83
N ASN A 30 6.69 6.59 -4.83
CA ASN A 30 6.30 5.53 -5.75
C ASN A 30 5.83 4.31 -4.97
N VAL A 31 4.53 3.97 -5.08
CA VAL A 31 3.99 2.76 -4.46
C VAL A 31 4.35 1.56 -5.32
N VAL A 32 5.20 0.68 -4.79
CA VAL A 32 5.75 -0.49 -5.52
C VAL A 32 5.05 -1.80 -5.19
N GLY A 33 4.12 -1.80 -4.23
CA GLY A 33 3.34 -2.97 -3.86
C GLY A 33 2.30 -2.69 -2.79
N GLU A 34 1.26 -3.51 -2.78
CA GLU A 34 0.25 -3.58 -1.73
C GLU A 34 0.15 -5.02 -1.24
N PHE A 35 0.06 -5.19 0.08
CA PHE A 35 -0.07 -6.50 0.70
C PHE A 35 -1.28 -6.51 1.62
N GLU A 36 -2.33 -7.22 1.19
CA GLU A 36 -3.43 -7.64 2.04
C GLU A 36 -3.02 -8.93 2.75
N ARG A 37 -3.08 -8.97 4.08
CA ARG A 37 -2.90 -10.24 4.79
C ARG A 37 -4.06 -11.17 4.41
N LEU A 38 -3.81 -12.08 3.49
CA LEU A 38 -4.70 -13.21 3.25
C LEU A 38 -4.73 -14.02 4.54
N HIS A 39 -5.91 -14.06 5.19
CA HIS A 39 -6.19 -15.07 6.21
C HIS A 39 -6.18 -16.42 5.49
N SER A 40 -5.00 -17.03 5.42
CA SER A 40 -4.84 -18.40 5.03
C SER A 40 -5.44 -19.26 6.15
N THR A 41 -6.72 -19.57 6.06
CA THR A 41 -7.34 -20.69 6.76
C THR A 41 -6.79 -21.98 6.16
N TYR A 42 -5.55 -22.33 6.53
CA TYR A 42 -5.17 -23.74 6.58
C TYR A 42 -5.71 -24.27 7.91
N GLN A 43 -6.90 -24.85 7.85
CA GLN A 43 -7.34 -25.92 8.75
C GLN A 43 -7.33 -27.22 7.94
#